data_AF-A0A6B3EX51-F1
#
_entry.id   AF-A0A6B3EX51-F1
#
_cell.length_a   1.000
_cell.length_b   1.000
_cell.length_c   1.000
_cell.angle_alpha   90.00
_cell.angle_beta   90.00
_cell.angle_gamma   90.00
#
_symmetry.space_group_name_H-M   'P 1'
#
loop_
_entity.id
_entity.type
_entity.pdbx_description
1 polymer ?
#
loop_
_entity_poly.entity_id
_entity_poly.type
_entity_poly.pdbx_seq_one_letter_code
_entity_poly.pdbx_strand_id
1 'polypeptide(L)' 'LLQDNYLIEKMAQFNRERVPERVVHAKGSGAYGTFEVTNDVSQFTRADLFQPGRRTKMLARFSTVAGEQGSPDTWR' A
#
# COMPACT_ATOMS: atom_id res chain seq x y z
N LEU A 1 23.17 -23.07 -23.27
CA LEU A 1 22.33 -23.83 -24.23
C LEU A 1 20.87 -23.69 -23.79
N LEU A 2 19.87 -23.92 -24.67
CA LEU A 2 18.45 -23.65 -24.36
C LEU A 2 17.87 -24.57 -23.25
N GLN A 3 18.55 -25.66 -22.90
CA GLN A 3 18.16 -26.51 -21.75
C GLN A 3 18.51 -25.93 -20.37
N ASP A 4 19.09 -24.72 -20.31
CA ASP A 4 19.35 -24.06 -19.04
C ASP A 4 18.04 -23.52 -18.44
N ASN A 5 17.28 -24.43 -17.83
CA ASN A 5 15.98 -24.12 -17.25
C ASN A 5 16.08 -23.11 -16.11
N TYR A 6 17.17 -23.13 -15.33
CA TYR A 6 17.38 -22.18 -14.23
C TYR A 6 17.53 -20.74 -14.74
N LEU A 7 18.35 -20.54 -15.78
CA LEU A 7 18.49 -19.24 -16.42
C LEU A 7 17.16 -18.77 -17.02
N ILE A 8 16.47 -19.66 -17.74
CA ILE A 8 15.20 -19.33 -18.42
C ILE A 8 14.13 -18.96 -17.40
N GLU A 9 13.96 -19.71 -16.32
CA GLU A 9 12.98 -19.43 -15.27
C GLU A 9 13.28 -18.12 -14.55
N LYS A 10 14.56 -17.85 -14.22
CA LYS A 10 14.96 -16.60 -13.60
C LYS A 10 14.66 -15.39 -14.50
N MET A 11 14.98 -15.49 -15.79
CA MET A 11 14.67 -14.44 -16.76
C MET A 11 13.16 -14.31 -17.00
N ALA A 12 12.43 -15.42 -16.97
CA ALA A 12 10.98 -15.42 -17.11
C ALA A 12 10.30 -14.70 -15.93
N GLN A 13 10.78 -14.88 -14.70
CA GLN A 13 10.31 -14.15 -13.53
C GLN A 13 10.65 -12.66 -13.64
N PHE A 14 11.92 -12.34 -13.94
CA PHE A 14 12.39 -10.95 -14.08
C PHE A 14 11.56 -10.17 -15.11
N ASN A 15 11.32 -10.74 -16.29
CA ASN A 15 10.54 -10.12 -17.35
C ASN A 15 9.07 -9.85 -16.96
N ARG A 16 8.58 -10.45 -15.87
CA ARG A 16 7.19 -10.37 -15.39
C ARG A 16 7.05 -9.71 -14.02
N GLU A 17 8.10 -9.06 -13.51
CA GLU A 17 8.04 -8.35 -12.21
C GLU A 17 7.13 -7.12 -12.23
N ARG A 18 6.90 -6.51 -13.39
CA ARG A 18 6.08 -5.31 -13.53
C ARG A 18 4.61 -5.68 -13.65
N VAL A 19 3.79 -5.11 -12.77
CA VAL A 19 2.33 -5.08 -12.87
C VAL A 19 1.89 -3.67 -13.28
N PRO A 20 0.72 -3.50 -13.92
CA PRO A 20 0.20 -2.17 -14.24
C PRO A 20 0.13 -1.30 -12.99
N GLU A 21 0.51 -0.03 -13.13
CA GLU A 21 0.33 0.94 -12.07
C GLU A 21 -1.15 1.27 -11.84
N ARG A 22 -1.46 1.96 -10.75
CA ARG A 22 -2.82 2.45 -10.51
C ARG A 22 -3.14 3.54 -11.53
N VAL A 23 -4.35 3.53 -12.09
CA VAL A 23 -4.81 4.52 -13.10
C VAL A 23 -4.64 5.96 -12.61
N VAL A 24 -4.82 6.18 -11.31
CA VAL A 24 -4.49 7.42 -10.59
C VAL A 24 -3.83 7.05 -9.26
N HIS A 25 -3.15 8.00 -8.62
CA HIS A 25 -2.41 7.73 -7.39
C HIS A 25 -1.33 6.65 -7.55
N ALA A 26 -0.67 6.60 -8.71
CA ALA A 26 0.38 5.64 -9.01
C ALA A 26 1.59 5.82 -8.07
N LYS A 27 2.09 7.05 -7.95
CA LYS A 27 3.15 7.41 -7.00
C LYS A 27 2.62 7.48 -5.57
N GLY A 28 3.20 6.68 -4.69
CA GLY A 28 2.88 6.71 -3.28
C GLY A 28 3.71 5.74 -2.46
N SER A 29 3.75 5.98 -1.15
CA SER A 29 4.43 5.13 -0.18
C SER A 29 3.52 4.91 1.03
N GLY A 30 3.84 3.93 1.88
CA GLY A 30 3.01 3.59 3.02
C GLY A 30 3.79 3.05 4.20
N ALA A 31 3.12 3.03 5.35
CA ALA A 31 3.67 2.53 6.61
C ALA A 31 2.60 1.83 7.44
N TYR A 32 3.02 0.80 8.17
CA TYR A 32 2.20 0.16 9.19
C TYR A 32 2.18 1.00 10.46
N GLY A 33 1.08 0.93 11.20
CA GLY A 33 0.91 1.63 12.46
C GLY A 33 -0.15 0.98 13.35
N THR A 34 -0.45 1.63 14.46
CA THR A 34 -1.55 1.25 15.36
C THR A 34 -2.42 2.47 15.61
N PHE A 35 -3.72 2.32 15.40
CA PHE A 35 -4.74 3.29 15.80
C PHE A 35 -5.24 2.93 17.21
N GLU A 36 -5.30 3.90 18.11
CA GLU A 36 -5.70 3.73 19.50
C GLU A 36 -6.80 4.72 19.87
N VAL A 37 -7.91 4.19 20.40
CA VAL A 37 -9.07 4.99 20.81
C VAL A 37 -8.85 5.51 22.23
N THR A 38 -8.65 6.82 22.36
CA THR A 38 -8.42 7.46 23.66
C THR A 38 -9.71 7.96 24.33
N ASN A 39 -10.75 8.25 23.54
CA ASN A 39 -12.00 8.86 24.02
C ASN A 39 -13.21 8.02 23.62
N ASP A 40 -14.26 8.03 24.44
CA ASP A 40 -15.48 7.28 24.17
C ASP A 40 -16.39 7.99 23.17
N VAL A 41 -16.63 7.32 22.04
CA VAL A 41 -17.53 7.76 20.96
C VAL A 41 -18.66 6.76 20.69
N SER A 42 -18.91 5.82 21.63
CA SER A 42 -19.91 4.75 21.50
C SER A 42 -21.34 5.26 21.28
N GLN A 43 -21.64 6.48 21.72
CA GLN A 43 -22.91 7.17 21.47
C GLN A 43 -23.18 7.39 19.97
N PHE A 44 -22.14 7.52 19.14
CA PHE A 44 -22.25 7.80 17.70
C PHE A 44 -22.10 6.54 16.85
N THR A 45 -21.35 5.54 17.32
CA THR A 45 -21.05 4.34 16.54
C THR A 45 -20.87 3.11 17.41
N ARG A 46 -21.34 1.97 16.91
CA ARG A 46 -21.14 0.64 17.51
C ARG A 46 -20.01 -0.16 16.85
N ALA A 47 -19.24 0.47 15.96
CA ALA A 47 -18.13 -0.20 15.30
C ALA A 47 -17.04 -0.57 16.33
N ASP A 48 -16.58 -1.83 16.31
CA ASP A 48 -15.60 -2.38 17.26
C ASP A 48 -14.31 -1.57 17.28
N LEU A 49 -13.83 -1.15 16.10
CA LEU A 49 -12.55 -0.44 15.95
C LEU A 49 -12.53 0.94 16.62
N PHE A 50 -13.69 1.49 16.98
CA PHE A 50 -13.85 2.79 17.64
C PHE A 50 -14.30 2.68 19.11
N GLN A 51 -14.37 1.48 19.68
CA GLN A 51 -14.75 1.32 21.09
C GLN A 51 -13.61 1.80 22.02
N PRO A 52 -13.94 2.34 23.21
CA PRO A 52 -12.95 2.88 24.14
C PRO A 52 -11.84 1.87 24.46
N GLY A 53 -10.57 2.30 24.37
CA GLY A 53 -9.41 1.47 24.67
C GLY A 53 -9.04 0.46 23.57
N ARG A 54 -9.73 0.44 22.42
CA ARG A 54 -9.39 -0.44 21.30
C ARG A 54 -8.09 0.01 20.64
N ARG A 55 -7.18 -0.96 20.40
CA ARG A 55 -5.96 -0.79 19.59
C ARG A 55 -6.05 -1.64 18.33
N THR A 56 -6.01 -1.00 17.16
CA THR A 56 -6.23 -1.63 15.86
C THR A 56 -5.01 -1.44 14.96
N LYS A 57 -4.48 -2.53 14.39
CA LYS A 57 -3.39 -2.48 13.41
C LYS A 57 -3.87 -1.78 12.14
N MET A 58 -3.07 -0.87 11.60
CA MET A 58 -3.40 -0.12 10.39
C MET A 58 -2.25 -0.10 9.39
N LEU A 59 -2.60 0.17 8.13
CA LEU A 59 -1.68 0.48 7.04
C LEU A 59 -2.17 1.78 6.40
N ALA A 60 -1.31 2.80 6.38
CA ALA A 60 -1.59 4.04 5.66
C ALA A 60 -0.78 4.07 4.37
N ARG A 61 -1.40 4.51 3.27
CA ARG A 61 -0.74 4.80 1.99
C ARG A 61 -1.00 6.24 1.60
N PHE A 62 0.07 7.00 1.38
CA PHE A 62 0.04 8.38 0.88
C PHE A 62 0.44 8.41 -0.59
N SER A 63 -0.13 9.32 -1.37
CA SER A 63 0.10 9.38 -2.82
C SER A 63 -0.22 10.75 -3.42
N THR A 64 0.47 11.10 -4.51
CA THR A 64 0.03 12.16 -5.43
C THR A 64 -1.12 11.65 -6.31
N VAL A 65 -1.61 12.41 -7.30
CA VAL A 65 -2.77 11.99 -8.11
C VAL A 65 -2.41 11.74 -9.58
N ALA A 66 -1.89 12.75 -10.28
CA ALA A 66 -1.75 12.75 -11.73
C ALA A 66 -0.48 12.08 -12.27
N GLY A 67 0.59 12.00 -11.46
CA GLY A 67 1.87 11.44 -11.90
C GLY A 67 1.90 9.91 -11.92
N GLU A 68 2.66 9.36 -12.86
CA GLU A 68 3.03 7.93 -12.91
C GLU A 68 3.91 7.50 -11.73
N GLN A 69 4.18 6.20 -11.57
CA GLN A 69 4.95 5.65 -10.45
C GLN A 69 6.35 6.28 -10.26
N GLY A 70 6.95 6.79 -11.34
CA GLY A 70 8.27 7.43 -11.34
C GLY A 70 8.26 8.92 -10.97
N SER A 71 7.09 9.55 -10.80
CA SER A 71 7.00 10.99 -10.62
C SER A 71 7.67 11.49 -9.32
N PRO A 72 8.18 12.72 -9.29
CA PRO A 72 8.57 13.45 -8.08
C PRO A 72 7.43 13.58 -7.06
N ASP A 73 7.77 13.50 -5.77
CA ASP A 73 6.78 13.56 -4.68
C ASP A 73 6.24 14.98 -4.43
N THR A 74 7.00 16.03 -4.77
CA THR A 74 6.66 17.44 -4.47
C THR A 74 6.02 18.19 -5.65
N TRP A 75 5.45 17.45 -6.61
CA TRP A 75 4.65 18.05 -7.67
C TRP A 75 3.31 18.58 -7.13
N ARG A 76 2.80 19.62 -7.80
CA ARG A 76 1.51 20.24 -7.47
C ARG A 76 0.46 19.80 -8.48
#